data_AF-A0AAU5IJV8-F1
#
_entry.id   AF-A0AAU5IJV8-F1
#
_cell.length_a   1.000
_cell.length_b   1.000
_cell.length_c   1.000
_cell.angle_alpha   90.00
_cell.angle_beta   90.00
_cell.angle_gamma   90.00
#
_symmetry.space_group_name_H-M   'P 1'
#
loop_
_entity.id
_entity.type
_entity.pdbx_description
1 polymer ?
#
loop_
_entity_poly.entity_id
_entity_poly.type
_entity_poly.pdbx_seq_one_letter_code
_entity_poly.pdbx_strand_id
1 'polypeptide(L)'
;MTHQEALLGRPMDTGDEAAQVVRECDAKLEASGATISRLQESLREETETYEAIRALREEASNLLGVDARLRSMREHAARYGVLHGPPAHQAPLHLVPDGEDESNGHDESGSGIRHTSDDGSGHESPSGHGPASDAAPPEQQAARRAAKVTVRSKAQQNVLTALTSRPESEPLWGSEEIAKVLGTPREAKARKALRNCLQALVVSGALERVTREDDRHVYFRPLMNWKFE
;
A
#
# COMPACT_ATOMS: atom_id res chain seq x y z
N MET A 1 -19.24 -33.52 81.57
CA MET A 1 -19.38 -32.05 81.62
C MET A 1 -18.16 -31.49 80.89
N THR A 2 -18.29 -31.28 79.56
CA THR A 2 -18.52 -29.96 78.88
C THR A 2 -17.32 -29.02 79.12
N HIS A 3 -16.48 -28.65 78.14
CA HIS A 3 -16.73 -27.96 76.87
C HIS A 3 -15.56 -28.31 75.92
N GLN A 4 -15.70 -28.81 74.70
CA GLN A 4 -16.38 -28.30 73.50
C GLN A 4 -15.96 -26.87 73.09
N GLU A 5 -15.28 -26.82 71.94
CA GLU A 5 -15.18 -25.71 70.99
C GLU A 5 -14.36 -24.46 71.38
N ALA A 6 -13.10 -24.46 70.94
CA ALA A 6 -12.42 -23.26 70.46
C ALA A 6 -11.65 -23.55 69.16
N LEU A 7 -12.31 -24.22 68.22
CA LEU A 7 -11.97 -24.13 66.79
C LEU A 7 -12.61 -22.84 66.26
N LEU A 8 -12.04 -21.70 66.64
CA LEU A 8 -12.23 -20.47 65.89
C LEU A 8 -11.43 -20.60 64.59
N GLY A 9 -11.97 -21.39 63.67
CA GLY A 9 -11.68 -21.23 62.25
C GLY A 9 -12.09 -19.81 61.88
N ARG A 10 -11.11 -18.92 61.79
CA ARG A 10 -11.28 -17.61 61.18
C ARG A 10 -11.78 -17.89 59.75
N PRO A 11 -12.99 -17.47 59.35
CA PRO A 11 -13.36 -17.54 57.95
C PRO A 11 -12.40 -16.61 57.21
N MET A 12 -11.47 -17.18 56.44
CA MET A 12 -10.69 -16.40 55.48
C MET A 12 -11.69 -15.80 54.50
N ASP A 13 -11.62 -14.47 54.41
CA ASP A 13 -12.45 -13.56 53.65
C ASP A 13 -12.23 -13.75 52.13
N THR A 14 -12.51 -14.95 51.63
CA THR A 14 -12.34 -15.34 50.22
C THR A 14 -13.20 -14.49 49.27
N GLY A 15 -14.25 -13.85 49.78
CA GLY A 15 -15.05 -12.88 49.04
C GLY A 15 -14.28 -11.60 48.70
N ASP A 16 -13.35 -11.16 49.54
CA ASP A 16 -12.56 -9.95 49.29
C ASP A 16 -11.36 -10.23 48.36
N GLU A 17 -10.78 -11.43 48.43
CA GLU A 17 -9.71 -11.86 47.51
C GLU A 17 -10.20 -11.92 46.05
N ALA A 18 -11.39 -12.50 45.81
CA ALA A 18 -11.97 -12.55 44.47
C ALA A 18 -12.29 -11.12 43.95
N ALA A 19 -12.83 -10.25 44.80
CA ALA A 19 -13.10 -8.87 44.44
C ALA A 19 -11.81 -8.07 44.15
N GLN A 20 -10.72 -8.35 44.87
CA GLN A 20 -9.41 -7.76 44.62
C GLN A 20 -8.83 -8.21 43.28
N VAL A 21 -8.93 -9.50 42.96
CA VAL A 21 -8.47 -10.03 41.67
C VAL A 21 -9.24 -9.42 40.52
N VAL A 22 -10.57 -9.28 40.63
CA VAL A 22 -11.39 -8.60 39.61
C VAL A 22 -10.92 -7.16 39.39
N ARG A 23 -10.72 -6.38 40.47
CA ARG A 23 -10.20 -5.00 40.37
C ARG A 23 -8.82 -4.94 39.72
N GLU A 24 -7.94 -5.89 40.01
CA GLU A 24 -6.61 -5.94 39.39
C GLU A 24 -6.68 -6.31 37.90
N CYS A 25 -7.55 -7.24 37.53
CA CYS A 25 -7.82 -7.59 36.14
C CYS A 25 -8.39 -6.39 35.38
N ASP A 26 -9.37 -5.69 35.95
CA ASP A 26 -9.96 -4.49 35.33
C ASP A 26 -8.90 -3.40 35.12
N ALA A 27 -8.05 -3.15 36.11
CA ALA A 27 -6.94 -2.19 35.98
C ALA A 27 -5.96 -2.58 34.87
N LYS A 28 -5.65 -3.88 34.72
CA LYS A 28 -4.79 -4.40 33.65
C LYS A 28 -5.45 -4.30 32.28
N LEU A 29 -6.76 -4.52 32.19
CA LEU A 29 -7.53 -4.35 30.95
C LEU A 29 -7.54 -2.90 30.51
N GLU A 30 -7.81 -1.97 31.43
CA GLU A 30 -7.76 -0.52 31.15
C GLU A 30 -6.36 -0.07 30.69
N ALA A 31 -5.30 -0.50 31.39
CA ALA A 31 -3.93 -0.19 31.00
C ALA A 31 -3.57 -0.75 29.61
N SER A 32 -4.06 -1.96 29.31
CA SER A 32 -3.89 -2.58 28.00
C SER A 32 -4.66 -1.83 26.91
N GLY A 33 -5.92 -1.43 27.19
CA GLY A 33 -6.76 -0.65 26.27
C GLY A 33 -6.15 0.72 25.94
N ALA A 34 -5.61 1.41 26.96
CA ALA A 34 -4.89 2.67 26.77
C ALA A 34 -3.63 2.48 25.90
N THR A 35 -2.89 1.39 26.13
CA THR A 35 -1.69 1.07 25.34
C THR A 35 -2.05 0.76 23.88
N ILE A 36 -3.12 -0.01 23.65
CA ILE A 36 -3.63 -0.32 22.32
C ILE A 36 -4.02 0.97 21.58
N SER A 37 -4.78 1.85 22.24
CA SER A 37 -5.23 3.12 21.67
C SER A 37 -4.04 4.00 21.26
N ARG A 38 -3.02 4.10 22.12
CA ARG A 38 -1.78 4.84 21.80
C ARG A 38 -1.02 4.25 20.60
N LEU A 39 -0.93 2.92 20.51
CA LEU A 39 -0.26 2.26 19.40
C LEU A 39 -1.05 2.41 18.09
N GLN A 40 -2.38 2.41 18.15
CA GLN A 40 -3.24 2.67 16.99
C GLN A 40 -3.08 4.10 16.48
N GLU A 41 -3.01 5.09 17.39
CA GLU A 41 -2.77 6.48 17.00
C GLU A 41 -1.39 6.64 16.34
N SER A 42 -0.34 6.10 16.96
CA SER A 42 1.01 6.12 16.37
C SER A 42 1.07 5.41 15.01
N LEU A 43 0.35 4.30 14.85
CA LEU A 43 0.25 3.60 13.56
C LEU A 43 -0.46 4.45 12.51
N ARG A 44 -1.49 5.19 12.91
CA ARG A 44 -2.22 6.11 12.03
C ARG A 44 -1.31 7.25 11.55
N GLU A 45 -0.61 7.91 12.46
CA GLU A 45 0.35 8.99 12.14
C GLU A 45 1.44 8.52 11.17
N GLU A 46 2.02 7.34 11.41
CA GLU A 46 3.03 6.74 10.52
C GLU A 46 2.44 6.37 9.15
N THR A 47 1.18 5.92 9.10
CA THR A 47 0.49 5.62 7.84
C THR A 47 0.26 6.90 7.03
N GLU A 48 -0.22 7.97 7.66
CA GLU A 48 -0.41 9.28 7.02
C GLU A 48 0.92 9.84 6.50
N THR A 49 2.01 9.71 7.29
CA THR A 49 3.36 10.11 6.89
C THR A 49 3.87 9.29 5.69
N TYR A 50 3.66 7.97 5.70
CA TYR A 50 4.01 7.08 4.61
C TYR A 50 3.28 7.45 3.30
N GLU A 51 1.98 7.72 3.39
CA GLU A 51 1.17 8.12 2.23
C GLU A 51 1.61 9.48 1.67
N ALA A 52 1.90 10.45 2.53
CA ALA A 52 2.44 11.75 2.11
C ALA A 52 3.78 11.62 1.37
N ILE A 53 4.72 10.82 1.91
CA ILE A 53 6.02 10.56 1.25
C ILE A 53 5.81 9.85 -0.09
N ARG A 54 4.86 8.91 -0.16
CA ARG A 54 4.53 8.21 -1.40
C ARG A 54 4.00 9.18 -2.45
N ALA A 55 3.07 10.06 -2.09
CA ALA A 55 2.52 11.08 -2.99
C ALA A 55 3.63 11.99 -3.53
N LEU A 56 4.49 12.50 -2.63
CA LEU A 56 5.66 13.31 -3.02
C LEU A 56 6.60 12.57 -3.98
N ARG A 57 6.84 11.28 -3.75
CA ARG A 57 7.66 10.47 -4.64
C ARG A 57 7.02 10.30 -6.01
N GLU A 58 5.71 10.09 -6.08
CA GLU A 58 4.97 9.97 -7.33
C GLU A 58 4.99 11.29 -8.12
N GLU A 59 4.78 12.43 -7.46
CA GLU A 59 4.93 13.76 -8.05
C GLU A 59 6.35 14.00 -8.58
N ALA A 60 7.38 13.73 -7.75
CA ALA A 60 8.77 13.84 -8.18
C ALA A 60 9.08 12.92 -9.37
N SER A 61 8.50 11.72 -9.42
CA SER A 61 8.67 10.79 -10.53
C SER A 61 8.03 11.31 -11.82
N ASN A 62 6.90 12.02 -11.74
CA ASN A 62 6.27 12.67 -12.88
C ASN A 62 7.13 13.83 -13.44
N LEU A 63 7.92 14.46 -12.59
CA LEU A 63 8.85 15.52 -12.98
C LEU A 63 10.17 14.99 -13.56
N LEU A 64 10.49 13.70 -13.37
CA LEU A 64 11.70 13.11 -13.94
C LEU A 64 11.66 13.13 -15.47
N GLY A 65 12.68 13.76 -16.07
CA GLY A 65 12.82 13.84 -17.52
C GLY A 65 12.01 14.96 -18.18
N VAL A 66 11.27 15.77 -17.40
CA VAL A 66 10.62 16.98 -17.92
C VAL A 66 11.65 17.91 -18.57
N ASP A 67 12.82 18.11 -17.97
CA ASP A 67 13.88 18.95 -18.56
C ASP A 67 14.43 18.39 -19.88
N ALA A 68 14.58 17.07 -19.99
CA ALA A 68 15.05 16.43 -21.21
C ALA A 68 13.98 16.52 -22.32
N ARG A 69 12.71 16.32 -21.97
CA ARG A 69 11.57 16.50 -22.89
C ARG A 69 11.41 17.95 -23.31
N LEU A 70 11.51 18.90 -22.39
CA LEU A 70 11.51 20.33 -22.68
C LEU A 70 12.65 20.65 -23.63
N ARG A 71 13.90 20.25 -23.33
CA ARG A 71 15.06 20.48 -24.21
C ARG A 71 14.83 19.93 -25.63
N SER A 72 14.32 18.70 -25.75
CA SER A 72 13.97 18.11 -27.05
C SER A 72 12.87 18.88 -27.78
N MET A 73 11.82 19.33 -27.07
CA MET A 73 10.80 20.21 -27.63
C MET A 73 11.39 21.55 -28.10
N ARG A 74 12.31 22.15 -27.33
CA ARG A 74 13.00 23.39 -27.71
C ARG A 74 13.82 23.20 -28.99
N GLU A 75 14.57 22.11 -29.08
CA GLU A 75 15.34 21.74 -30.28
C GLU A 75 14.43 21.51 -31.49
N HIS A 76 13.29 20.84 -31.30
CA HIS A 76 12.32 20.62 -32.36
C HIS A 76 11.70 21.95 -32.82
N ALA A 77 11.25 22.79 -31.88
CA ALA A 77 10.67 24.11 -32.15
C ALA A 77 11.66 25.03 -32.90
N ALA A 78 12.95 24.99 -32.53
CA ALA A 78 14.00 25.74 -33.22
C ALA A 78 14.13 25.34 -34.70
N ARG A 79 13.91 24.07 -35.06
CA ARG A 79 13.92 23.61 -36.47
C ARG A 79 12.80 24.21 -37.31
N TYR A 80 11.70 24.63 -36.68
CA TYR A 80 10.57 25.29 -37.35
C TYR A 80 10.62 26.83 -37.22
N GLY A 81 11.76 27.39 -36.83
CA GLY A 81 11.94 28.85 -36.72
C GLY A 81 11.21 29.48 -35.53
N VAL A 82 10.72 28.68 -34.58
CA VAL A 82 10.11 29.17 -33.34
C VAL A 82 11.25 29.55 -32.39
N LEU A 83 11.73 30.78 -32.50
CA LEU A 83 12.70 31.37 -31.57
C LEU A 83 12.03 31.57 -30.21
N HIS A 84 12.62 30.98 -29.18
CA HIS A 84 12.21 31.26 -27.81
C HIS A 84 12.56 32.72 -27.47
N GLY A 85 11.54 33.48 -27.07
CA GLY A 85 11.77 34.72 -26.33
C GLY A 85 12.57 34.42 -25.06
N PRO A 86 13.34 35.40 -24.55
CA PRO A 86 14.11 35.24 -23.31
C PRO A 86 13.23 34.67 -22.20
N PRO A 87 13.79 33.88 -21.25
CA PRO A 87 13.02 33.34 -20.15
C PRO A 87 12.25 34.49 -19.53
N ALA A 88 10.92 34.39 -19.52
CA ALA A 88 10.07 35.43 -18.97
C ALA A 88 10.63 35.75 -17.58
N HIS A 89 11.21 36.94 -17.45
CA HIS A 89 11.58 37.49 -16.16
C HIS A 89 10.35 37.31 -15.29
N GLN A 90 10.54 36.70 -14.12
CA GLN A 90 9.50 36.54 -13.11
C GLN A 90 8.84 37.90 -12.94
N ALA A 91 7.69 38.09 -13.57
CA ALA A 91 6.87 39.26 -13.32
C ALA A 91 6.50 39.12 -11.84
N PRO A 92 6.83 40.11 -10.99
CA PRO A 92 6.34 40.07 -9.63
C PRO A 92 4.82 40.07 -9.74
N LEU A 93 4.20 38.93 -9.37
CA LEU A 93 2.77 38.88 -9.15
C LEU A 93 2.50 39.87 -8.03
N HIS A 94 2.00 41.04 -8.41
CA HIS A 94 1.54 42.05 -7.49
C HIS A 94 0.30 41.45 -6.83
N LEU A 95 0.46 40.92 -5.60
CA LEU A 95 -0.70 40.65 -4.75
C LEU A 95 -1.44 41.98 -4.62
N VAL A 96 -2.62 42.04 -5.23
CA VAL A 96 -3.62 43.04 -4.92
C VAL A 96 -4.11 42.69 -3.51
N PRO A 97 -3.93 43.56 -2.50
CA PRO A 97 -4.59 43.34 -1.23
C PRO A 97 -6.10 43.48 -1.48
N ASP A 98 -6.85 42.42 -1.20
CA ASP A 98 -8.31 42.49 -1.11
C ASP A 98 -8.63 43.54 -0.03
N GLY A 99 -9.08 44.70 -0.50
CA GLY A 99 -9.61 45.73 0.35
C GLY A 99 -10.89 45.23 0.99
N GLU A 100 -10.89 45.21 2.32
CA GLU A 100 -12.11 45.22 3.11
C GLU A 100 -12.91 46.47 2.70
N ASP A 101 -14.14 46.29 2.22
CA ASP A 101 -15.17 47.30 2.39
C ASP A 101 -16.54 46.62 2.49
N GLU A 102 -17.09 46.73 3.68
CA GLU A 102 -18.46 46.40 4.01
C GLU A 102 -19.43 47.40 3.36
N SER A 103 -20.63 46.89 3.06
CA SER A 103 -21.90 47.63 3.09
C SER A 103 -22.24 48.54 1.89
N ASN A 104 -23.30 48.19 1.15
CA ASN A 104 -24.67 48.64 1.46
C ASN A 104 -25.58 48.73 0.20
N GLY A 105 -26.86 48.35 0.37
CA GLY A 105 -28.04 48.90 -0.34
C GLY A 105 -28.26 48.50 -1.81
N HIS A 106 -29.15 47.55 -2.11
CA HIS A 106 -30.59 47.72 -2.41
C HIS A 106 -30.95 48.34 -3.79
N ASP A 107 -31.73 47.52 -4.51
CA ASP A 107 -32.82 47.84 -5.44
C ASP A 107 -32.60 48.26 -6.91
N GLU A 108 -33.13 47.34 -7.73
CA GLU A 108 -34.20 47.52 -8.73
C GLU A 108 -33.86 47.66 -10.22
N SER A 109 -34.41 46.67 -10.93
CA SER A 109 -35.28 46.83 -12.10
C SER A 109 -34.68 47.44 -13.38
N GLY A 110 -34.49 46.57 -14.38
CA GLY A 110 -34.25 46.97 -15.77
C GLY A 110 -33.94 45.83 -16.71
N SER A 111 -34.89 44.92 -16.92
CA SER A 111 -35.53 44.71 -18.22
C SER A 111 -34.58 44.43 -19.40
N GLY A 112 -34.55 43.15 -19.78
CA GLY A 112 -35.05 42.82 -21.12
C GLY A 112 -34.12 42.00 -22.03
N ILE A 113 -34.67 40.84 -22.44
CA ILE A 113 -34.73 40.38 -23.83
C ILE A 113 -33.40 39.79 -24.38
N ARG A 114 -33.31 38.59 -24.96
CA ARG A 114 -34.23 37.50 -25.36
C ARG A 114 -33.33 36.38 -25.93
N HIS A 115 -33.83 35.14 -25.86
CA HIS A 115 -33.63 34.01 -26.79
C HIS A 115 -32.17 33.53 -27.02
N THR A 116 -31.83 32.24 -27.05
CA THR A 116 -32.47 31.07 -27.68
C THR A 116 -31.87 29.79 -27.05
N SER A 117 -32.71 28.76 -26.93
CA SER A 117 -32.49 27.37 -27.38
C SER A 117 -31.13 26.72 -27.12
N ASP A 118 -31.03 25.62 -26.37
CA ASP A 118 -31.57 24.27 -26.64
C ASP A 118 -30.39 23.32 -26.89
N ASP A 119 -30.65 22.09 -26.49
CA ASP A 119 -29.97 20.84 -26.76
C ASP A 119 -28.69 20.48 -26.00
N GLY A 120 -28.93 19.62 -25.00
CA GLY A 120 -27.93 18.75 -24.44
C GLY A 120 -27.53 17.70 -25.46
N SER A 121 -26.23 17.50 -25.62
CA SER A 121 -25.69 16.28 -26.19
C SER A 121 -24.53 15.84 -25.32
N GLY A 122 -24.75 14.71 -24.67
CA GLY A 122 -23.81 14.07 -23.78
C GLY A 122 -22.51 13.79 -24.48
N HIS A 123 -21.42 14.29 -23.90
CA HIS A 123 -20.10 13.76 -24.17
C HIS A 123 -19.79 12.73 -23.09
N GLU A 124 -19.94 11.46 -23.47
CA GLU A 124 -19.30 10.33 -22.83
C GLU A 124 -17.82 10.65 -22.59
N SER A 125 -17.45 10.85 -21.33
CA SER A 125 -16.06 10.76 -20.90
C SER A 125 -15.79 9.30 -20.54
N PRO A 126 -14.73 8.70 -21.12
CA PRO A 126 -14.49 7.27 -21.00
C PRO A 126 -14.21 6.92 -19.55
N SER A 127 -14.89 5.88 -19.08
CA SER A 127 -14.67 5.23 -17.80
C SER A 127 -13.18 4.94 -17.63
N GLY A 128 -12.53 5.71 -16.77
CA GLY A 128 -11.18 5.41 -16.28
C GLY A 128 -11.22 4.06 -15.60
N HIS A 129 -10.62 3.08 -16.26
CA HIS A 129 -10.37 1.76 -15.72
C HIS A 129 -9.77 1.87 -14.32
N GLY A 130 -10.46 1.28 -13.34
CA GLY A 130 -9.87 0.93 -12.06
C GLY A 130 -8.63 0.07 -12.27
N PRO A 131 -7.75 -0.07 -11.25
CA PRO A 131 -6.56 -0.89 -11.38
C PRO A 131 -6.99 -2.30 -11.74
N ALA A 132 -6.72 -2.67 -12.99
CA ALA A 132 -6.99 -4.00 -13.50
C ALA A 132 -6.30 -4.98 -12.57
N SER A 133 -7.11 -5.80 -11.91
CA SER A 133 -6.68 -7.05 -11.33
C SER A 133 -6.02 -7.82 -12.48
N ASP A 134 -4.68 -7.80 -12.53
CA ASP A 134 -3.86 -8.48 -13.53
C ASP A 134 -3.84 -10.00 -13.23
N ALA A 135 -5.03 -10.56 -13.08
CA ALA A 135 -5.29 -11.98 -13.16
C ALA A 135 -5.46 -12.27 -14.66
N ALA A 136 -4.37 -12.65 -15.32
CA ALA A 136 -4.43 -13.17 -16.68
C ALA A 136 -5.52 -14.26 -16.77
N PRO A 137 -6.30 -14.32 -17.86
CA PRO A 137 -7.34 -15.32 -18.05
C PRO A 137 -6.84 -16.74 -17.69
N PRO A 138 -7.63 -17.58 -17.02
CA PRO A 138 -7.20 -18.89 -16.52
C PRO A 138 -6.59 -19.78 -17.62
N GLU A 139 -7.01 -19.61 -18.89
CA GLU A 139 -6.43 -20.29 -20.05
C GLU A 139 -4.97 -19.90 -20.35
N GLN A 140 -4.59 -18.63 -20.16
CA GLN A 140 -3.21 -18.17 -20.33
C GLN A 140 -2.30 -18.62 -19.18
N GLN A 141 -2.82 -18.72 -17.96
CA GLN A 141 -2.10 -19.32 -16.84
C GLN A 141 -1.87 -20.83 -17.05
N ALA A 142 -2.86 -21.55 -17.59
CA ALA A 142 -2.73 -22.96 -17.93
C ALA A 142 -1.67 -23.20 -19.03
N ALA A 143 -1.66 -22.38 -20.09
CA ALA A 143 -0.66 -22.48 -21.14
C ALA A 143 0.77 -22.18 -20.65
N ARG A 144 0.94 -21.23 -19.71
CA ARG A 144 2.24 -20.92 -19.08
C ARG A 144 2.74 -22.03 -18.17
N ARG A 145 1.86 -22.79 -17.51
CA ARG A 145 2.25 -23.95 -16.67
C ARG A 145 2.94 -25.06 -17.48
N ALA A 146 2.62 -25.20 -18.77
CA ALA A 146 3.19 -26.24 -19.63
C ALA A 146 4.54 -25.88 -20.27
N ALA A 147 4.92 -24.60 -20.29
CA ALA A 147 6.15 -24.15 -20.93
C ALA A 147 7.38 -24.46 -20.07
N LYS A 148 8.43 -25.04 -20.67
CA LYS A 148 9.67 -25.34 -19.96
C LYS A 148 10.51 -24.07 -19.76
N VAL A 149 10.76 -23.69 -18.52
CA VAL A 149 11.47 -22.44 -18.16
C VAL A 149 12.96 -22.72 -17.91
N THR A 150 13.84 -21.91 -18.50
CA THR A 150 15.28 -21.99 -18.24
C THR A 150 15.68 -20.90 -17.23
N VAL A 151 16.30 -21.30 -16.12
CA VAL A 151 16.63 -20.40 -15.01
C VAL A 151 18.15 -20.21 -14.92
N ARG A 152 18.61 -19.02 -15.32
CA ARG A 152 20.03 -18.64 -15.38
C ARG A 152 20.55 -17.94 -14.14
N SER A 153 19.66 -17.26 -13.41
CA SER A 153 20.07 -16.43 -12.28
C SER A 153 20.32 -17.28 -11.04
N LYS A 154 21.52 -17.19 -10.45
CA LYS A 154 21.86 -17.88 -9.19
C LYS A 154 20.87 -17.56 -8.06
N ALA A 155 20.38 -16.32 -8.00
CA ALA A 155 19.37 -15.95 -7.00
C ALA A 155 18.03 -16.69 -7.21
N GLN A 156 17.62 -16.86 -8.46
CA GLN A 156 16.42 -17.63 -8.80
C GLN A 156 16.61 -19.12 -8.55
N GLN A 157 17.79 -19.67 -8.88
CA GLN A 157 18.15 -21.06 -8.59
C GLN A 157 18.08 -21.34 -7.09
N ASN A 158 18.66 -20.45 -6.26
CA ASN A 158 18.61 -20.59 -4.81
C ASN A 158 17.17 -20.59 -4.26
N VAL A 159 16.31 -19.68 -4.75
CA VAL A 159 14.89 -19.62 -4.34
C VAL A 159 14.16 -20.91 -4.70
N LEU A 160 14.34 -21.40 -5.93
CA LEU A 160 13.69 -22.63 -6.39
C LEU A 160 14.19 -23.85 -5.61
N THR A 161 15.50 -23.98 -5.41
CA THR A 161 16.10 -25.04 -4.59
C THR A 161 15.58 -25.02 -3.15
N ALA A 162 15.45 -23.83 -2.53
CA ALA A 162 14.88 -23.72 -1.19
C ALA A 162 13.42 -24.20 -1.18
N LEU A 163 12.60 -23.77 -2.14
CA LEU A 163 11.20 -24.18 -2.23
C LEU A 163 11.00 -25.67 -2.55
N THR A 164 11.91 -26.30 -3.30
CA THR A 164 11.85 -27.74 -3.60
C THR A 164 12.36 -28.60 -2.45
N SER A 165 13.26 -28.08 -1.61
CA SER A 165 13.72 -28.76 -0.40
C SER A 165 12.69 -28.81 0.72
N ARG A 166 11.56 -28.09 0.57
CA ARG A 166 10.48 -28.07 1.55
C ARG A 166 9.77 -29.45 1.60
N PRO A 167 9.47 -29.99 2.78
CA PRO A 167 8.59 -31.15 2.92
C PRO A 167 7.19 -30.85 2.36
N GLU A 168 6.57 -31.80 1.64
CA GLU A 168 5.21 -31.63 1.13
C GLU A 168 4.15 -31.49 2.24
N SER A 169 4.46 -31.98 3.44
CA SER A 169 3.61 -31.87 4.63
C SER A 169 3.57 -30.48 5.26
N GLU A 170 4.50 -29.59 4.88
CA GLU A 170 4.53 -28.22 5.41
C GLU A 170 3.61 -27.27 4.63
N PRO A 171 3.05 -26.26 5.29
CA PRO A 171 2.28 -25.23 4.61
C PRO A 171 3.13 -24.52 3.56
N LEU A 172 2.47 -23.99 2.53
CA LEU A 172 3.14 -23.20 1.50
C LEU A 172 3.90 -22.04 2.16
N TRP A 173 5.09 -21.75 1.65
CA TRP A 173 5.91 -20.68 2.21
C TRP A 173 5.53 -19.33 1.59
N GLY A 174 5.41 -18.32 2.44
CA GLY A 174 5.29 -16.94 2.02
C GLY A 174 6.67 -16.30 1.82
N SER A 175 6.66 -15.02 1.46
CA SER A 175 7.91 -14.28 1.23
C SER A 175 8.76 -14.11 2.51
N GLU A 176 8.17 -14.23 3.70
CA GLU A 176 8.88 -14.18 4.99
C GLU A 176 9.62 -15.49 5.27
N GLU A 177 8.95 -16.63 5.09
CA GLU A 177 9.52 -17.96 5.32
C GLU A 177 10.68 -18.22 4.36
N ILE A 178 10.49 -17.88 3.07
CA ILE A 178 11.54 -18.01 2.05
C ILE A 178 12.75 -17.15 2.42
N ALA A 179 12.54 -15.93 2.92
CA ALA A 179 13.63 -15.05 3.33
C ALA A 179 14.41 -15.64 4.52
N LYS A 180 13.73 -16.26 5.50
CA LYS A 180 14.38 -16.91 6.65
C LYS A 180 15.27 -18.08 6.19
N VAL A 181 14.75 -18.95 5.33
CA VAL A 181 15.48 -20.13 4.83
C VAL A 181 16.69 -19.71 3.98
N LEU A 182 16.55 -18.66 3.18
CA LEU A 182 17.65 -18.13 2.35
C LEU A 182 18.62 -17.23 3.12
N GLY A 183 18.41 -16.99 4.42
CA GLY A 183 19.22 -16.07 5.22
C GLY A 183 19.19 -14.63 4.69
N THR A 184 18.11 -14.22 4.04
CA THR A 184 17.98 -12.87 3.49
C THR A 184 17.80 -11.86 4.62
N PRO A 185 18.64 -10.80 4.72
CA PRO A 185 18.51 -9.79 5.75
C PRO A 185 17.14 -9.12 5.75
N ARG A 186 16.69 -8.63 6.92
CA ARG A 186 15.44 -7.86 7.06
C ARG A 186 15.47 -6.48 6.40
N GLU A 187 16.64 -6.05 5.93
CA GLU A 187 16.82 -4.78 5.23
C GLU A 187 15.88 -4.63 4.02
N ALA A 188 15.28 -3.45 3.87
CA ALA A 188 14.29 -3.18 2.82
C ALA A 188 14.81 -3.48 1.41
N LYS A 189 16.10 -3.23 1.14
CA LYS A 189 16.73 -3.48 -0.16
C LYS A 189 16.82 -4.98 -0.46
N ALA A 190 17.27 -5.79 0.49
CA ALA A 190 17.37 -7.25 0.33
C ALA A 190 15.98 -7.88 0.18
N ARG A 191 15.01 -7.45 0.98
CA ARG A 191 13.61 -7.90 0.88
C ARG A 191 12.97 -7.53 -0.45
N LYS A 192 13.24 -6.33 -0.97
CA LYS A 192 12.78 -5.90 -2.30
C LYS A 192 13.38 -6.76 -3.40
N ALA A 193 14.68 -7.06 -3.33
CA ALA A 193 15.33 -7.94 -4.29
C ALA A 193 14.72 -9.34 -4.30
N LEU A 194 14.42 -9.91 -3.13
CA LEU A 194 13.73 -11.20 -3.01
C LEU A 194 12.32 -11.15 -3.64
N ARG A 195 11.52 -10.11 -3.34
CA ARG A 195 10.19 -9.95 -3.94
C ARG A 195 10.25 -9.84 -5.46
N ASN A 196 11.20 -9.09 -6.00
CA ASN A 196 11.41 -8.99 -7.44
C ASN A 196 11.81 -10.34 -8.05
N CYS A 197 12.64 -11.12 -7.36
CA CYS A 197 13.03 -12.46 -7.79
C CYS A 197 11.82 -13.40 -7.84
N LEU A 198 10.99 -13.41 -6.79
CA LEU A 198 9.76 -14.20 -6.73
C LEU A 198 8.77 -13.78 -7.82
N GLN A 199 8.57 -12.48 -8.03
CA GLN A 199 7.70 -11.98 -9.09
C GLN A 199 8.20 -12.41 -10.48
N ALA A 200 9.50 -12.32 -10.74
CA ALA A 200 10.08 -12.76 -12.00
C ALA A 200 9.86 -14.26 -12.25
N LEU A 201 9.97 -15.09 -11.20
CA LEU A 201 9.70 -16.52 -11.28
C LEU A 201 8.22 -16.86 -11.49
N VAL A 202 7.31 -16.04 -10.95
CA VAL A 202 5.86 -16.17 -11.22
C VAL A 202 5.55 -15.78 -12.66
N VAL A 203 6.11 -14.66 -13.14
CA VAL A 203 5.92 -14.17 -14.51
C VAL A 203 6.47 -15.17 -15.53
N SER A 204 7.62 -15.78 -15.24
CA SER A 204 8.21 -16.81 -16.11
C SER A 204 7.46 -18.13 -16.07
N GLY A 205 6.55 -18.35 -15.12
CA GLY A 205 5.77 -19.58 -14.98
C GLY A 205 6.51 -20.70 -14.24
N ALA A 206 7.62 -20.40 -13.54
CA ALA A 206 8.32 -21.37 -12.69
C ALA A 206 7.70 -21.51 -11.29
N LEU A 207 7.02 -20.46 -10.82
CA LEU A 207 6.28 -20.43 -9.56
C LEU A 207 4.81 -20.07 -9.80
N GLU A 208 3.95 -20.63 -8.96
CA GLU A 208 2.55 -20.26 -8.83
C GLU A 208 2.36 -19.41 -7.57
N ARG A 209 1.63 -18.31 -7.72
CA ARG A 209 1.20 -17.46 -6.60
C ARG A 209 -0.13 -17.99 -6.08
N VAL A 210 -0.17 -18.40 -4.82
CA VAL A 210 -1.36 -18.93 -4.15
C VAL A 210 -1.80 -17.95 -3.07
N THR A 211 -3.02 -17.43 -3.21
CA THR A 211 -3.71 -16.64 -2.18
C THR A 211 -4.79 -17.52 -1.55
N ARG A 212 -4.98 -17.43 -0.24
CA ARG A 212 -6.06 -18.11 0.47
C ARG A 212 -7.22 -17.14 0.68
N GLU A 213 -8.45 -17.64 0.69
CA GLU A 213 -9.63 -16.77 0.89
C GLU A 213 -9.65 -16.16 2.30
N ASP A 214 -9.13 -16.91 3.29
CA ASP A 214 -9.11 -16.51 4.69
C ASP A 214 -7.89 -15.64 5.08
N ASP A 215 -6.94 -15.42 4.16
CA ASP A 215 -5.70 -14.72 4.48
C ASP A 215 -5.20 -13.82 3.34
N ARG A 216 -4.77 -12.61 3.70
CA ARG A 216 -4.12 -11.65 2.79
C ARG A 216 -2.69 -12.05 2.43
N HIS A 217 -2.11 -13.06 3.09
CA HIS A 217 -0.77 -13.53 2.77
C HIS A 217 -0.70 -14.26 1.42
N VAL A 218 0.42 -14.04 0.75
CA VAL A 218 0.73 -14.64 -0.55
C VAL A 218 1.74 -15.75 -0.34
N TYR A 219 1.38 -16.93 -0.84
CA TYR A 219 2.22 -18.11 -0.80
C TYR A 219 2.72 -18.49 -2.19
N PHE A 220 3.82 -19.25 -2.23
CA PHE A 220 4.45 -19.68 -3.48
C PHE A 220 4.51 -21.20 -3.58
N ARG A 221 4.12 -21.73 -4.74
CA ARG A 221 4.21 -23.14 -5.08
C ARG A 221 5.12 -23.33 -6.31
N PRO A 222 6.15 -24.19 -6.25
CA PRO A 222 6.96 -24.50 -7.42
C PRO A 222 6.20 -25.40 -8.41
N LEU A 223 6.31 -25.10 -9.70
CA LEU A 223 5.63 -25.85 -10.77
C LEU A 223 6.50 -26.94 -11.42
N MET A 224 7.78 -27.06 -11.00
CA MET A 224 8.77 -28.06 -11.48
C MET A 224 8.94 -28.17 -13.00
N ASN A 225 8.47 -27.18 -13.76
CA ASN A 225 8.57 -27.08 -15.21
C ASN A 225 9.85 -26.37 -15.66
N TRP A 226 10.92 -26.40 -14.86
CA TRP A 226 12.12 -25.60 -15.08
C TRP A 226 13.40 -26.42 -15.05
N LYS A 227 14.47 -25.86 -15.63
CA LYS A 227 15.84 -26.39 -15.58
C LYS A 227 16.84 -25.28 -15.27
N PHE A 228 17.91 -25.64 -14.56
CA PHE A 228 19.05 -24.76 -14.37
C PHE A 228 19.94 -24.80 -15.62
N GLU A 229 20.51 -23.64 -15.95
CA GLU A 229 21.54 -23.46 -16.98
C GLU A 229 22.82 -22.97 -16.33
#